data_AF-A0A413HGF8-F1
#
_entry.id   AF-A0A413HGF8-F1
#
_cell.length_a   1.000
_cell.length_b   1.000
_cell.length_c   1.000
_cell.angle_alpha   90.00
_cell.angle_beta   90.00
_cell.angle_gamma   90.00
#
_symmetry.space_group_name_H-M   'P 1'
#
loop_
_entity.id
_entity.type
_entity.pdbx_description
1 polymer ?
#
loop_
_entity_poly.entity_id
_entity_poly.type
_entity_poly.pdbx_seq_one_letter_code
_entity_poly.pdbx_strand_id
1 'polypeptide(L)'
;MADGKRRYKSERKDYKVSVKLSEKDMDILNEALKRTGMTMSAYIRELIRTGGNIDNSYPDDRARIIRIVAGIANNINQMAKLANVKGDIYFRDIDRLQDSLDDVKKTFGEVLEIWRLQRS
;
A
#
# COMPACT_ATOMS: atom_id res chain seq x y z
N MET A 1 31.14 -19.52 -11.88
CA MET A 1 29.90 -18.72 -11.99
C MET A 1 28.80 -19.48 -11.26
N ALA A 2 28.42 -19.04 -10.06
CA ALA A 2 27.42 -19.72 -9.24
C ALA A 2 26.03 -19.20 -9.61
N ASP A 3 25.16 -20.12 -10.01
CA ASP A 3 23.76 -19.91 -10.37
C ASP A 3 23.03 -19.03 -9.33
N GLY A 4 22.42 -17.93 -9.79
CA GLY A 4 21.80 -16.87 -8.99
C GLY A 4 20.51 -17.25 -8.27
N LYS A 5 20.33 -18.54 -7.95
CA LYS A 5 19.12 -19.11 -7.34
C LYS A 5 19.36 -19.64 -5.92
N ARG A 6 20.48 -19.31 -5.28
CA ARG A 6 20.71 -19.70 -3.88
C ARG A 6 19.86 -18.84 -2.95
N ARG A 7 18.68 -19.35 -2.58
CA ARG A 7 17.93 -18.85 -1.42
C ARG A 7 18.73 -19.11 -0.15
N TYR A 8 18.87 -18.07 0.69
CA TYR A 8 19.50 -18.18 2.00
C TYR A 8 18.79 -19.25 2.85
N LYS A 9 19.53 -19.92 3.73
CA LYS A 9 19.01 -21.00 4.59
C LYS A 9 17.78 -20.54 5.40
N SER A 10 17.72 -19.27 5.76
CA SER A 10 16.61 -18.61 6.47
C SER A 10 15.33 -18.42 5.64
N GLU A 11 15.39 -18.44 4.31
CA GLU A 11 14.22 -18.28 3.43
C GLU A 11 13.60 -19.61 2.98
N ARG A 12 14.24 -20.72 3.35
CA ARG A 12 13.75 -22.05 2.99
C ARG A 12 12.56 -22.42 3.85
N LYS A 13 11.49 -22.89 3.20
CA LYS A 13 10.23 -23.32 3.84
C LYS A 13 10.31 -24.81 4.16
N ASP A 14 11.25 -25.18 5.02
CA ASP A 14 11.61 -26.58 5.28
C ASP A 14 10.63 -27.31 6.21
N TYR A 15 9.78 -26.57 6.93
CA TYR A 15 8.81 -27.13 7.87
C TYR A 15 7.41 -27.21 7.26
N LYS A 16 6.73 -28.34 7.52
CA LYS A 16 5.33 -28.58 7.13
C LYS A 16 4.43 -28.58 8.36
N VAL A 17 3.36 -27.79 8.29
CA VAL A 17 2.29 -27.77 9.30
C VAL A 17 1.01 -28.25 8.65
N SER A 18 0.30 -29.16 9.29
CA SER A 18 -1.02 -29.66 8.88
C SER A 18 -2.05 -29.34 9.95
N VAL A 19 -3.16 -28.72 9.56
CA VAL A 19 -4.27 -28.36 10.46
C VAL A 19 -5.55 -28.97 9.91
N LYS A 20 -6.36 -29.57 10.79
CA LYS A 20 -7.71 -30.03 10.45
C LYS A 20 -8.70 -28.93 10.82
N LEU A 21 -9.61 -28.61 9.92
CA LEU A 21 -10.62 -27.57 10.09
C LEU A 21 -12.02 -28.18 10.01
N SER A 22 -12.97 -27.59 10.73
CA SER A 22 -14.38 -27.86 10.47
C SER A 22 -14.80 -27.21 9.15
N GLU A 23 -15.95 -27.61 8.61
CA GLU A 23 -16.49 -27.00 7.38
C GLU A 23 -16.68 -25.48 7.53
N LYS A 24 -17.20 -25.03 8.69
CA LYS A 24 -17.38 -23.60 9.00
C LYS A 24 -16.06 -22.84 9.01
N ASP A 25 -15.02 -23.39 9.64
CA ASP A 25 -13.71 -22.74 9.68
C ASP A 25 -13.06 -22.68 8.29
N MET A 26 -13.32 -23.69 7.47
CA MET A 26 -12.86 -23.72 6.08
C MET A 26 -13.54 -22.64 5.23
N ASP A 27 -14.83 -22.39 5.44
CA ASP A 27 -15.56 -21.32 4.76
C ASP A 27 -15.02 -19.94 5.15
N ILE A 28 -14.80 -19.70 6.45
CA ILE A 28 -14.19 -18.46 6.94
C ILE A 28 -12.80 -18.25 6.32
N LEU A 29 -11.99 -19.30 6.26
CA LEU A 29 -10.67 -19.24 5.64
C LEU A 29 -10.79 -18.91 4.14
N ASN A 30 -11.69 -19.56 3.41
CA ASN A 30 -11.89 -19.32 1.98
C ASN A 30 -12.35 -17.88 1.69
N GLU A 31 -13.24 -17.31 2.50
CA GLU A 31 -13.64 -15.91 2.38
C GLU A 31 -12.47 -14.96 2.60
N ALA A 32 -11.63 -15.21 3.61
CA ALA A 32 -10.42 -14.42 3.85
C ALA A 32 -9.44 -14.50 2.67
N LEU A 33 -9.25 -15.69 2.09
CA LEU A 33 -8.39 -15.85 0.90
C LEU A 33 -8.95 -15.10 -0.32
N LYS A 34 -10.27 -15.11 -0.54
CA LYS A 34 -10.91 -14.32 -1.61
C LYS A 34 -10.71 -12.82 -1.41
N ARG A 35 -10.85 -12.33 -0.19
CA ARG A 35 -10.66 -10.89 0.13
C ARG A 35 -9.21 -10.45 -0.07
N THR A 36 -8.25 -11.28 0.33
CA THR A 36 -6.81 -10.94 0.27
C THR A 36 -6.17 -11.25 -1.08
N GLY A 37 -6.77 -12.15 -1.87
CA GLY A 37 -6.16 -12.70 -3.09
C GLY A 37 -4.93 -13.59 -2.83
N MET A 38 -4.64 -13.93 -1.56
CA MET A 38 -3.48 -14.72 -1.19
C MET A 38 -3.75 -16.22 -1.35
N THR A 39 -2.68 -16.99 -1.60
CA THR A 39 -2.72 -18.44 -1.42
C THR A 39 -2.82 -18.79 0.07
N MET A 40 -3.49 -19.90 0.40
CA MET A 40 -3.67 -20.36 1.79
C MET A 40 -2.37 -20.40 2.59
N SER A 41 -1.29 -20.93 2.00
CA SER A 41 -0.01 -21.01 2.70
C SER A 41 0.64 -19.64 2.89
N ALA A 42 0.40 -18.67 2.00
CA ALA A 42 0.87 -17.31 2.18
C ALA A 42 0.10 -16.64 3.33
N TYR A 43 -1.23 -16.75 3.31
CA TYR A 43 -2.10 -16.21 4.33
C TYR A 43 -1.75 -16.71 5.74
N ILE A 44 -1.60 -18.03 5.93
CA ILE A 44 -1.23 -18.60 7.24
C ILE A 44 0.15 -18.12 7.71
N ARG A 45 1.13 -17.97 6.80
CA ARG A 45 2.45 -17.43 7.17
C ARG A 45 2.38 -15.97 7.55
N GLU A 46 1.56 -15.17 6.87
CA GLU A 46 1.34 -13.79 7.24
C GLU A 46 0.65 -13.68 8.60
N LEU A 47 -0.37 -14.49 8.88
CA LEU A 47 -0.98 -14.55 10.22
C LEU A 47 0.06 -14.81 11.31
N ILE A 48 0.99 -15.74 11.10
CA ILE A 48 2.06 -16.05 12.07
C ILE A 48 3.03 -14.87 12.22
N ARG A 49 3.39 -14.20 11.12
CA ARG A 49 4.34 -13.09 11.13
C ARG A 49 3.78 -11.83 11.77
N THR A 50 2.50 -11.54 11.53
CA THR A 50 1.83 -10.32 11.99
C THR A 50 1.04 -10.53 13.27
N GLY A 51 1.07 -11.74 13.85
CA GLY A 51 0.32 -12.06 15.07
C GLY A 51 -1.20 -12.04 14.87
N GLY A 52 -1.70 -12.26 13.65
CA GLY A 52 -3.12 -12.23 13.32
C GLY A 52 -3.60 -10.93 12.68
N ASN A 53 -2.81 -9.85 12.71
CA ASN A 53 -3.16 -8.57 12.09
C ASN A 53 -2.75 -8.56 10.61
N ILE A 54 -3.54 -9.20 9.74
CA ILE A 54 -3.34 -9.07 8.30
C ILE A 54 -4.05 -7.78 7.82
N ASP A 55 -3.24 -6.77 7.52
CA ASP A 55 -3.71 -5.54 6.89
C ASP A 55 -4.18 -5.83 5.45
N ASN A 56 -5.48 -5.73 5.25
CA ASN A 56 -6.14 -5.88 3.95
C ASN A 56 -6.45 -4.53 3.29
N SER A 57 -6.18 -3.41 3.96
CA SER A 57 -6.40 -2.04 3.44
C SER A 57 -5.25 -1.55 2.56
N TYR A 58 -4.10 -2.24 2.57
CA TYR A 58 -2.92 -1.87 1.80
C TYR A 58 -3.16 -1.56 0.30
N PRO A 59 -3.99 -2.33 -0.45
CA PRO A 59 -4.26 -2.03 -1.86
C PRO A 59 -5.07 -0.76 -2.07
N ASP A 60 -6.09 -0.52 -1.23
CA ASP A 60 -6.97 0.65 -1.32
C ASP A 60 -6.25 1.92 -0.89
N ASP A 61 -5.44 1.85 0.16
CA ASP A 61 -4.58 2.96 0.59
C ASP A 61 -3.56 3.33 -0.49
N ARG A 62 -2.94 2.34 -1.14
CA ARG A 62 -2.04 2.59 -2.26
C ARG A 62 -2.76 3.24 -3.45
N ALA A 63 -3.96 2.78 -3.79
CA ALA A 63 -4.75 3.38 -4.87
C ALA A 63 -5.14 4.83 -4.56
N ARG A 64 -5.51 5.12 -3.30
CA ARG A 64 -5.76 6.49 -2.81
C ARG A 64 -4.52 7.37 -2.96
N ILE A 65 -3.37 6.91 -2.47
CA ILE A 65 -2.10 7.66 -2.58
C ILE A 65 -1.74 7.94 -4.05
N ILE A 66 -1.83 6.93 -4.93
CA ILE A 66 -1.53 7.09 -6.36
C ILE A 66 -2.43 8.16 -7.00
N ARG A 67 -3.73 8.17 -6.66
CA ARG A 67 -4.69 9.14 -7.20
C ARG A 67 -4.34 10.57 -6.76
N ILE A 68 -3.99 10.75 -5.50
CA ILE A 68 -3.59 12.06 -4.96
C ILE A 68 -2.32 12.55 -5.66
N VAL A 69 -1.28 11.71 -5.72
CA VAL A 69 -0.01 12.04 -6.38
C VAL A 69 -0.20 12.38 -7.87
N ALA A 70 -1.05 11.63 -8.57
CA ALA A 70 -1.39 11.92 -9.97
C ALA A 70 -2.10 13.28 -10.12
N GLY A 71 -2.98 13.65 -9.19
CA GLY A 71 -3.63 14.96 -9.15
C GLY A 71 -2.62 16.11 -9.00
N ILE A 72 -1.66 15.97 -8.09
CA ILE A 72 -0.57 16.95 -7.89
C ILE A 72 0.25 17.11 -9.17
N ALA A 73 0.71 16.00 -9.76
CA ALA A 73 1.51 16.02 -10.96
C ALA A 73 0.77 16.72 -12.11
N ASN A 74 -0.55 16.50 -12.22
CA ASN A 74 -1.37 17.18 -13.19
C ASN A 74 -1.50 18.70 -12.91
N ASN A 75 -1.63 19.10 -11.64
CA ASN A 75 -1.67 20.52 -11.26
C ASN A 75 -0.35 21.23 -11.59
N ILE A 76 0.79 20.62 -11.25
CA ILE A 76 2.12 21.13 -11.60
C ILE A 76 2.29 21.24 -13.12
N ASN A 77 1.87 20.23 -13.87
CA ASN A 77 1.99 20.23 -15.33
C ASN A 77 1.14 21.33 -16.00
N GLN A 78 -0.06 21.60 -15.47
CA GLN A 78 -0.89 22.70 -15.96
C GLN A 78 -0.23 24.07 -15.75
N MET A 79 0.45 24.25 -14.61
CA MET A 79 1.13 25.49 -14.30
C MET A 79 2.41 25.70 -15.10
N ALA A 80 3.20 24.64 -15.31
CA ALA A 80 4.36 24.69 -16.19
C ALA A 80 3.95 25.08 -17.62
N LYS A 81 2.81 24.57 -18.11
CA LYS A 81 2.23 24.99 -19.39
C LYS A 81 1.77 26.43 -19.38
N LEU A 82 1.09 26.88 -18.32
CA LEU A 82 0.67 28.28 -18.17
C LEU A 82 1.87 29.24 -18.16
N ALA A 83 2.93 28.90 -17.43
CA ALA A 83 4.19 29.65 -17.37
C ALA A 83 4.86 29.73 -18.75
N ASN A 84 4.94 28.60 -19.48
CA ASN A 84 5.50 28.57 -20.82
C ASN A 84 4.69 29.41 -21.83
N VAL A 85 3.36 29.49 -21.66
CA VAL A 85 2.49 30.28 -22.55
C VAL A 85 2.51 31.76 -22.22
N LYS A 86 2.55 32.14 -20.93
CA LYS A 86 2.44 33.54 -20.49
C LYS A 86 3.77 34.23 -20.18
N GLY A 87 4.87 33.48 -20.04
CA GLY A 87 6.20 34.02 -19.70
C GLY A 87 6.39 34.38 -18.23
N ASP A 88 5.33 34.38 -17.42
CA ASP A 88 5.35 34.67 -15.98
C ASP A 88 4.46 33.71 -15.19
N ILE A 89 4.90 33.37 -13.97
CA ILE A 89 4.11 32.61 -12.98
C ILE A 89 3.49 33.62 -12.00
N TYR A 90 2.16 33.64 -11.88
CA TYR A 90 1.51 34.54 -10.92
C TYR A 90 1.71 34.04 -9.49
N PHE A 91 1.90 34.95 -8.53
CA PHE A 91 2.02 34.59 -7.09
C PHE A 91 0.86 33.70 -6.61
N ARG A 92 -0.35 33.98 -7.12
CA ARG A 92 -1.58 33.20 -6.88
C ARG A 92 -1.48 31.74 -7.34
N ASP A 93 -0.68 31.46 -8.35
CA ASP A 93 -0.44 30.12 -8.87
C ASP A 93 0.49 29.36 -7.90
N ILE A 94 1.52 30.02 -7.35
CA ILE A 94 2.41 29.45 -6.31
C ILE A 94 1.62 29.14 -5.02
N ASP A 95 0.72 30.02 -4.59
CA ASP A 95 -0.12 29.79 -3.41
C ASP A 95 -0.98 28.52 -3.58
N ARG A 96 -1.56 28.32 -4.76
CA ARG A 96 -2.35 27.10 -5.07
C ARG A 96 -1.53 25.82 -5.02
N LEU A 97 -0.23 25.88 -5.33
CA LEU A 97 0.67 24.74 -5.18
C LEU A 97 0.97 24.45 -3.71
N GLN A 98 1.17 25.48 -2.90
CA GLN A 98 1.39 25.30 -1.47
C GLN A 98 0.18 24.67 -0.80
N ASP A 99 -1.03 25.15 -1.12
CA ASP A 99 -2.29 24.57 -0.63
C ASP A 99 -2.41 23.09 -1.03
N SER A 100 -2.17 22.77 -2.31
CA SER A 100 -2.21 21.39 -2.80
C SER A 100 -1.17 20.50 -2.11
N LEU A 101 -0.01 21.04 -1.77
CA LEU A 101 1.07 20.31 -1.11
C LEU A 101 0.79 20.08 0.38
N ASP A 102 0.09 21.01 1.04
CA ASP A 102 -0.33 20.87 2.43
C ASP A 102 -1.50 19.87 2.58
N ASP A 103 -2.45 19.86 1.65
CA ASP A 103 -3.48 18.80 1.58
C ASP A 103 -2.85 17.41 1.50
N VAL A 104 -1.76 17.28 0.73
CA VAL A 104 -1.03 16.02 0.57
C VAL A 104 -0.33 15.62 1.86
N LYS A 105 0.37 16.55 2.52
CA LYS A 105 0.99 16.28 3.82
C LYS A 105 -0.04 15.79 4.84
N LYS A 106 -1.23 16.42 4.86
CA LYS A 106 -2.31 16.04 5.75
C LYS A 106 -2.81 14.63 5.48
N THR A 107 -3.16 14.30 4.23
CA THR A 107 -3.64 12.96 3.89
C THR A 107 -2.57 11.88 4.12
N PHE A 108 -1.30 12.20 3.86
CA PHE A 108 -0.20 11.27 4.15
C PHE A 108 -0.07 11.01 5.65
N GLY A 109 -0.24 12.05 6.49
CA GLY A 109 -0.29 11.92 7.93
C GLY A 109 -1.45 11.03 8.42
N GLU A 110 -2.65 11.20 7.86
CA GLU A 110 -3.82 10.37 8.19
C GLU A 110 -3.58 8.89 7.86
N VAL A 111 -2.99 8.59 6.69
CA VAL A 111 -2.65 7.21 6.31
C VAL A 111 -1.59 6.61 7.24
N LEU A 112 -0.55 7.37 7.58
CA LEU A 112 0.49 6.90 8.50
C LEU A 112 -0.06 6.61 9.90
N GLU A 113 -1.03 7.39 10.38
CA GLU A 113 -1.69 7.13 11.66
C GLU A 113 -2.57 5.88 11.63
N ILE A 114 -3.32 5.65 10.54
CA ILE A 114 -4.09 4.41 10.35
C ILE A 114 -3.14 3.20 10.42
N TRP A 115 -2.02 3.26 9.71
CA TRP A 115 -1.03 2.17 9.70
C TRP A 115 -0.31 2.00 11.05
N ARG A 116 -0.15 3.08 11.83
CA ARG A 116 0.37 3.00 13.20
C ARG A 116 -0.59 2.27 14.13
N LEU A 117 -1.88 2.60 14.06
CA LEU A 117 -2.92 2.02 14.90
C LEU A 117 -3.17 0.53 14.60
N GLN A 118 -2.98 0.09 13.35
CA GLN A 118 -3.09 -1.32 12.97
C GLN A 118 -1.91 -2.19 13.43
N ARG A 119 -0.81 -1.58 13.89
CA ARG A 119 0.39 -2.27 14.42
C ARG A 119 0.43 -2.40 15.96
N SER A 120 -0.49 -1.74 16.66
CA SER A 120 -0.72 -1.88 18.11
C SER A 120 -1.65 -3.04 18.42
#